data_AF-A0A1N7IHP4-F1
#
_entry.id   AF-A0A1N7IHP4-F1
#
_cell.length_a   1.000
_cell.length_b   1.000
_cell.length_c   1.000
_cell.angle_alpha   90.00
_cell.angle_beta   90.00
_cell.angle_gamma   90.00
#
_symmetry.space_group_name_H-M   'P 1'
#
loop_
_entity.id
_entity.type
_entity.pdbx_description
1 polymer ?
#
loop_
_entity_poly.entity_id
_entity_poly.type
_entity_poly.pdbx_seq_one_letter_code
_entity_poly.pdbx_strand_id
1 'polypeptide(L)'
;MKLSSILLIVNTLLLIVIWVFTGIKYAELPDIIPTHFDFQGNVDGESGKGTIWLLPCIASFIHLLFIGATRDPNSPMLNVPQSFRNKERLELYLFFLQLPVMILFLDIIVESIRVAEGKQTELSDAVFFILGLLFAMVGVFLVRCIKESITKKSND
;
A
#
# COMPACT_ATOMS: atom_id res chain seq x y z
N MET A 1 -15.49 4.56 -18.16
CA MET A 1 -14.82 3.53 -17.34
C MET A 1 -15.33 3.66 -15.91
N LYS A 2 -15.58 2.55 -15.19
CA LYS A 2 -15.94 2.63 -13.77
C LYS A 2 -14.75 3.18 -12.97
N LEU A 3 -15.04 3.94 -11.90
CA LEU A 3 -13.99 4.53 -11.06
C LEU A 3 -13.07 3.47 -10.45
N SER A 4 -13.62 2.33 -10.03
CA SER A 4 -12.84 1.18 -9.53
C SER A 4 -11.82 0.67 -10.55
N SER A 5 -12.20 0.60 -11.84
CA SER A 5 -11.29 0.20 -12.92
C SER A 5 -10.17 1.21 -13.15
N ILE A 6 -10.46 2.52 -13.04
CA ILE A 6 -9.44 3.57 -13.13
C ILE A 6 -8.45 3.42 -11.97
N LEU A 7 -8.95 3.25 -10.74
CA LEU A 7 -8.10 3.04 -9.56
C LEU A 7 -7.24 1.79 -9.69
N LEU A 8 -7.79 0.69 -10.21
CA LEU A 8 -7.02 -0.52 -10.48
C LEU A 8 -5.85 -0.24 -11.44
N ILE A 9 -6.13 0.42 -12.57
CA ILE A 9 -5.09 0.78 -13.55
C ILE A 9 -4.02 1.67 -12.93
N VAL A 10 -4.42 2.70 -12.17
CA VAL A 10 -3.47 3.60 -11.49
C VAL A 10 -2.57 2.82 -10.52
N ASN A 11 -3.15 1.95 -9.70
CA ASN A 11 -2.41 1.10 -8.77
C ASN A 11 -1.44 0.15 -9.50
N THR A 12 -1.88 -0.45 -10.61
CA THR A 12 -1.01 -1.31 -11.43
C THR A 12 0.13 -0.52 -12.08
N LEU A 13 -0.13 0.70 -12.56
CA LEU A 13 0.92 1.58 -13.10
C LEU A 13 1.91 1.99 -12.02
N LEU A 14 1.45 2.32 -10.81
CA LEU A 14 2.34 2.60 -9.67
C LEU A 14 3.22 1.39 -9.34
N LEU A 15 2.67 0.18 -9.36
CA LEU A 15 3.46 -1.03 -9.16
C LEU A 15 4.53 -1.20 -10.25
N ILE A 16 4.19 -0.94 -11.52
CA ILE A 16 5.17 -0.95 -12.62
C ILE A 16 6.26 0.09 -12.37
N VAL A 17 5.90 1.31 -11.96
CA VAL A 17 6.85 2.37 -11.62
C VAL A 17 7.78 1.92 -10.49
N ILE A 18 7.25 1.30 -9.43
CA ILE A 18 8.03 0.75 -8.32
C ILE A 18 9.09 -0.26 -8.83
N TRP A 19 8.68 -1.21 -9.65
CA TRP A 19 9.60 -2.22 -10.22
C TRP A 19 10.66 -1.60 -11.12
N VAL A 20 10.24 -0.75 -12.05
CA VAL A 20 11.13 -0.11 -13.03
C VAL A 20 12.12 0.81 -12.32
N PHE A 21 11.66 1.63 -11.38
CA PHE A 21 12.51 2.53 -10.62
C PHE A 21 13.55 1.77 -9.78
N THR A 22 13.11 0.74 -9.05
CA THR A 22 14.02 -0.12 -8.28
C THR A 22 15.06 -0.77 -9.19
N GLY A 23 14.65 -1.30 -10.34
CA GLY A 23 15.55 -1.95 -11.29
C GLY A 23 16.56 -1.00 -11.95
N ILE A 24 16.14 0.21 -12.32
CA ILE A 24 17.05 1.24 -12.86
C ILE A 24 18.10 1.61 -11.80
N LYS A 25 17.69 1.75 -10.54
CA LYS A 25 18.57 2.21 -9.46
C LYS A 25 19.45 1.15 -8.85
N TYR A 26 19.06 -0.11 -8.94
CA TYR A 26 19.77 -1.22 -8.30
C TYR A 26 21.26 -1.30 -8.65
N ALA A 27 21.62 -1.04 -9.91
CA ALA A 27 23.01 -1.15 -10.38
C ALA A 27 23.94 -0.10 -9.75
N GLU A 28 23.41 1.07 -9.38
CA GLU A 28 24.16 2.19 -8.81
C GLU A 28 24.26 2.11 -7.27
N LEU A 29 23.51 1.18 -6.64
CA LEU A 29 23.48 1.09 -5.19
C LEU A 29 24.80 0.56 -4.61
N PRO A 30 25.26 1.15 -3.48
CA PRO A 30 26.37 0.59 -2.70
C PRO A 30 26.02 -0.81 -2.20
N ASP A 31 27.02 -1.63 -1.87
CA ASP A 31 26.79 -3.02 -1.47
C ASP A 31 25.97 -3.15 -0.18
N ILE A 32 26.01 -2.13 0.69
CA ILE A 32 25.20 -2.01 1.90
C ILE A 32 24.26 -0.81 1.76
N ILE A 33 22.99 -1.03 2.10
CA ILE A 33 21.93 -0.01 2.06
C ILE A 33 21.16 0.00 3.40
N PRO A 34 20.51 1.13 3.74
CA PRO A 34 19.56 1.15 4.84
C PRO A 34 18.37 0.22 4.55
N THR A 35 17.88 -0.44 5.59
CA THR A 35 16.74 -1.37 5.53
C THR A 35 15.74 -1.15 6.66
N HIS A 36 16.17 -0.56 7.76
CA HIS A 36 15.31 -0.13 8.85
C HIS A 36 15.64 1.31 9.25
N PHE A 37 14.58 1.97 9.70
CA PHE A 37 14.63 3.33 10.19
C PHE A 37 13.87 3.43 11.51
N ASP A 38 14.40 4.21 12.44
CA ASP A 38 13.76 4.48 13.72
C ASP A 38 12.56 5.44 13.57
N PHE A 39 11.89 5.75 14.68
CA PHE A 39 10.75 6.67 14.68
C PHE A 39 11.12 8.13 14.35
N GLN A 40 12.40 8.49 14.39
CA GLN A 40 12.89 9.80 13.99
C GLN A 40 13.31 9.80 12.50
N GLY A 41 13.25 8.65 11.81
CA GLY A 41 13.67 8.51 10.44
C GLY A 41 15.16 8.21 10.27
N ASN A 42 15.93 8.04 11.35
CA ASN A 42 17.34 7.69 11.25
C ASN A 42 17.52 6.23 10.86
N VAL A 43 18.58 5.91 10.13
CA VAL A 43 18.97 4.53 9.84
C VAL A 43 19.34 3.82 11.14
N ASP A 44 18.61 2.75 11.49
CA ASP A 44 18.91 1.88 12.64
C ASP A 44 19.17 0.42 12.24
N GLY A 45 19.07 0.10 10.95
CA GLY A 45 19.45 -1.20 10.40
C GLY A 45 19.82 -1.15 8.92
N GLU A 46 20.85 -1.90 8.56
CA GLU A 46 21.43 -1.96 7.22
C GLU A 46 21.58 -3.41 6.74
N SER A 47 21.58 -3.61 5.42
CA SER A 47 21.79 -4.93 4.83
C SER A 47 22.35 -4.85 3.40
N GLY A 48 22.62 -6.00 2.80
CA GLY A 48 23.11 -6.06 1.42
C GLY A 48 22.08 -5.52 0.43
N LYS A 49 22.51 -4.78 -0.61
CA LYS A 49 21.61 -4.09 -1.56
C LYS A 49 20.53 -4.95 -2.20
N GLY A 50 20.72 -6.27 -2.27
CA GLY A 50 19.71 -7.22 -2.73
C GLY A 50 18.40 -7.16 -1.95
N THR A 51 18.42 -6.70 -0.70
CA THR A 51 17.21 -6.56 0.14
C THR A 51 16.22 -5.54 -0.40
N ILE A 52 16.63 -4.57 -1.22
CA ILE A 52 15.71 -3.57 -1.82
C ILE A 52 14.60 -4.23 -2.64
N TRP A 53 14.86 -5.40 -3.22
CA TRP A 53 13.89 -6.17 -4.01
C TRP A 53 12.75 -6.77 -3.18
N LEU A 54 12.88 -6.83 -1.86
CA LEU A 54 11.81 -7.30 -0.99
C LEU A 54 10.60 -6.34 -1.04
N LEU A 55 10.84 -5.03 -1.08
CA LEU A 55 9.77 -4.01 -1.13
C LEU A 55 8.85 -4.13 -2.37
N PRO A 56 9.35 -4.18 -3.63
CA PRO A 56 8.50 -4.40 -4.79
C PRO A 56 7.84 -5.78 -4.78
N CYS A 57 8.47 -6.82 -4.21
CA CYS A 57 7.84 -8.13 -4.05
C CYS A 57 6.64 -8.08 -3.10
N ILE A 58 6.78 -7.42 -1.94
CA ILE A 58 5.69 -7.24 -0.98
C ILE A 58 4.57 -6.38 -1.60
N ALA A 59 4.92 -5.29 -2.30
CA ALA A 59 3.94 -4.45 -3.00
C ALA A 59 3.15 -5.26 -4.05
N SER A 60 3.81 -6.11 -4.84
CA SER A 60 3.16 -7.03 -5.77
C SER A 60 2.22 -8.00 -5.06
N PHE A 61 2.68 -8.62 -3.98
CA PHE A 61 1.86 -9.55 -3.20
C PHE A 61 0.60 -8.87 -2.66
N ILE A 62 0.73 -7.69 -2.06
CA ILE A 62 -0.39 -6.90 -1.57
C ILE A 62 -1.33 -6.52 -2.72
N HIS A 63 -0.83 -6.07 -3.86
CA HIS A 63 -1.67 -5.75 -5.02
C HIS A 63 -2.50 -6.97 -5.48
N LEU A 64 -1.88 -8.14 -5.53
CA LEU A 64 -2.57 -9.39 -5.87
C LEU A 64 -3.62 -9.79 -4.82
N LEU A 65 -3.34 -9.57 -3.53
CA LEU A 65 -4.32 -9.79 -2.46
C LEU A 65 -5.55 -8.90 -2.63
N PHE A 66 -5.37 -7.62 -2.97
CA PHE A 66 -6.47 -6.68 -3.21
C PHE A 66 -7.30 -7.07 -4.44
N ILE A 67 -6.66 -7.49 -5.53
CA ILE A 67 -7.36 -8.04 -6.69
C ILE A 67 -8.09 -9.33 -6.31
N GLY A 68 -7.45 -10.23 -5.57
CA GLY A 68 -8.04 -11.50 -5.13
C GLY A 68 -9.27 -11.30 -4.24
N ALA A 69 -9.19 -10.37 -3.29
CA ALA A 69 -10.27 -10.04 -2.36
C ALA A 69 -11.52 -9.47 -3.05
N THR A 70 -11.38 -8.86 -4.22
CA THR A 70 -12.50 -8.28 -4.98
C THR A 70 -13.15 -9.27 -5.96
N ARG A 71 -12.53 -10.42 -6.23
CA ARG A 71 -13.05 -11.42 -7.19
C ARG A 71 -14.36 -12.05 -6.74
N ASP A 72 -14.42 -12.47 -5.48
CA ASP A 72 -15.59 -13.08 -4.86
C ASP A 72 -16.00 -12.31 -3.59
N PRO A 73 -17.01 -11.42 -3.70
CA PRO A 73 -17.54 -10.69 -2.54
C PRO A 73 -18.07 -11.61 -1.44
N ASN A 74 -18.44 -12.85 -1.76
CA ASN A 74 -18.98 -13.81 -0.80
C ASN A 74 -17.91 -14.70 -0.15
N SER A 75 -16.64 -14.49 -0.49
CA SER A 75 -15.53 -15.27 0.06
C SER A 75 -15.57 -15.32 1.60
N PRO A 76 -15.37 -16.49 2.23
CA PRO A 76 -15.28 -16.59 3.68
C PRO A 76 -14.05 -15.87 4.25
N MET A 77 -13.05 -15.57 3.43
CA MET A 77 -11.85 -14.82 3.84
C MET A 77 -12.09 -13.31 4.00
N LEU A 78 -13.21 -12.78 3.47
CA LEU A 78 -13.57 -11.38 3.62
C LEU A 78 -14.22 -11.11 4.98
N ASN A 79 -13.48 -10.50 5.90
CA ASN A 79 -14.01 -10.15 7.22
C ASN A 79 -14.78 -8.81 7.20
N VAL A 80 -15.82 -8.73 6.37
CA VAL A 80 -16.77 -7.61 6.30
C VAL A 80 -18.21 -8.12 6.40
N PRO A 81 -19.15 -7.32 6.95
CA PRO A 81 -20.55 -7.72 7.08
C PRO A 81 -21.17 -8.12 5.73
N GLN A 82 -22.08 -9.10 5.74
CA GLN A 82 -22.78 -9.53 4.53
C GLN A 82 -23.54 -8.39 3.84
N SER A 83 -24.05 -7.42 4.60
CA SER A 83 -24.68 -6.20 4.07
C SER A 83 -23.74 -5.36 3.20
N PHE A 84 -22.43 -5.49 3.41
CA PHE A 84 -21.39 -4.71 2.76
C PHE A 84 -20.75 -5.43 1.56
N ARG A 85 -21.03 -6.72 1.35
CA ARG A 85 -20.43 -7.58 0.32
C ARG A 85 -21.01 -7.34 -1.08
N ASN A 86 -21.07 -6.08 -1.50
CA ASN A 86 -21.39 -5.68 -2.85
C ASN A 86 -20.09 -5.54 -3.67
N LYS A 87 -20.03 -6.19 -4.85
CA LYS A 87 -18.81 -6.25 -5.68
C LYS A 87 -18.27 -4.88 -6.05
N GLU A 88 -19.10 -4.01 -6.62
CA GLU A 88 -18.68 -2.70 -7.10
C GLU A 88 -18.23 -1.80 -5.95
N ARG A 89 -18.92 -1.89 -4.81
CA ARG A 89 -18.55 -1.18 -3.59
C ARG A 89 -17.21 -1.66 -3.04
N LEU A 90 -17.03 -2.98 -2.94
CA LEU A 90 -15.81 -3.60 -2.42
C LEU A 90 -14.60 -3.27 -3.31
N GLU A 91 -14.75 -3.37 -4.63
CA GLU A 91 -13.73 -2.96 -5.60
C GLU A 91 -13.33 -1.48 -5.41
N LEU A 92 -14.31 -0.59 -5.31
CA LEU A 92 -14.04 0.83 -5.12
C LEU A 92 -13.26 1.08 -3.83
N TYR A 93 -13.71 0.54 -2.70
CA TYR A 93 -13.05 0.78 -1.42
C TYR A 93 -11.66 0.16 -1.34
N LEU A 94 -11.49 -1.08 -1.79
CA LEU A 94 -10.21 -1.76 -1.73
C LEU A 94 -9.20 -1.09 -2.68
N PHE A 95 -9.53 -0.77 -3.92
CA PHE A 95 -8.58 -0.10 -4.81
C PHE A 95 -8.30 1.35 -4.41
N PHE A 96 -9.24 2.02 -3.74
CA PHE A 96 -8.99 3.33 -3.13
C PHE A 96 -8.04 3.21 -1.93
N LEU A 97 -8.20 2.18 -1.09
CA LEU A 97 -7.30 1.88 0.02
C LEU A 97 -5.90 1.44 -0.44
N GLN A 98 -5.81 0.76 -1.58
CA GLN A 98 -4.55 0.30 -2.14
C GLN A 98 -3.65 1.46 -2.59
N LEU A 99 -4.24 2.58 -3.00
CA LEU A 99 -3.50 3.73 -3.53
C LEU A 99 -2.46 4.31 -2.55
N PRO A 100 -2.82 4.71 -1.31
CA PRO A 100 -1.82 5.16 -0.33
C PRO A 100 -0.83 4.06 0.05
N VAL A 101 -1.20 2.78 -0.03
CA VAL A 101 -0.25 1.67 0.20
C VAL A 101 0.80 1.64 -0.91
N MET A 102 0.40 1.72 -2.19
CA MET A 102 1.36 1.78 -3.30
C MET A 102 2.25 3.02 -3.23
N ILE A 103 1.68 4.17 -2.86
CA ILE A 103 2.45 5.41 -2.64
C ILE A 103 3.46 5.23 -1.51
N LEU A 104 3.08 4.62 -0.39
CA LEU A 104 3.98 4.33 0.73
C LEU A 104 5.17 3.45 0.31
N PHE A 105 4.93 2.38 -0.46
CA PHE A 105 6.02 1.53 -0.94
C PHE A 105 6.96 2.28 -1.91
N LEU A 106 6.39 3.10 -2.81
CA LEU A 106 7.20 3.92 -3.71
C LEU A 106 8.06 4.93 -2.92
N ASP A 107 7.45 5.60 -1.94
CA ASP A 107 8.09 6.59 -1.08
C ASP A 107 9.27 5.98 -0.31
N ILE A 108 9.04 4.88 0.41
CA ILE A 108 10.09 4.18 1.17
C ILE A 108 11.23 3.72 0.25
N ILE A 109 10.93 3.20 -0.95
CA ILE A 109 11.96 2.80 -1.92
C ILE A 109 12.78 4.01 -2.37
N VAL A 110 12.12 5.11 -2.77
CA VAL A 110 12.78 6.33 -3.24
C VAL A 110 13.68 6.91 -2.15
N GLU A 111 13.18 7.01 -0.94
CA GLU A 111 13.92 7.58 0.18
C GLU A 111 15.07 6.68 0.62
N SER A 112 14.85 5.35 0.73
CA SER A 112 15.92 4.40 1.05
C SER A 112 17.06 4.47 0.03
N ILE A 113 16.74 4.61 -1.26
CA ILE A 113 17.74 4.79 -2.32
C ILE A 113 18.46 6.14 -2.17
N ARG A 114 17.75 7.23 -1.87
CA ARG A 114 18.39 8.54 -1.66
C ARG A 114 19.31 8.55 -0.44
N VAL A 115 18.95 7.87 0.64
CA VAL A 115 19.82 7.68 1.80
C VAL A 115 21.05 6.86 1.41
N ALA A 116 20.87 5.75 0.68
CA ALA A 116 21.99 4.95 0.18
C ALA A 116 22.92 5.72 -0.77
N GLU A 117 22.37 6.62 -1.59
CA GLU A 117 23.13 7.51 -2.48
C GLU A 117 23.79 8.70 -1.74
N GLY A 118 23.57 8.84 -0.42
CA GLY A 118 24.10 9.96 0.38
C GLY A 118 23.44 11.31 0.08
N LYS A 119 22.26 11.32 -0.56
CA LYS A 119 21.52 12.54 -0.91
C LYS A 119 20.64 13.06 0.23
N GLN A 120 20.35 12.22 1.21
CA GLN A 120 19.65 12.57 2.45
C GLN A 120 20.17 11.66 3.58
N THR A 121 20.01 12.09 4.82
CA THR A 121 20.51 11.35 6.00
C THR A 121 19.43 10.49 6.67
N GLU A 122 18.18 10.84 6.49
CA GLU A 122 17.02 10.27 7.19
C GLU A 122 15.83 10.12 6.23
N LEU A 123 14.84 9.33 6.64
CA LEU A 123 13.50 9.35 6.03
C LEU A 123 12.84 10.70 6.27
N SER A 124 12.03 11.16 5.33
CA SER A 124 11.22 12.35 5.50
C SER A 124 9.93 12.06 6.27
N ASP A 125 9.30 13.12 6.78
CA ASP A 125 7.99 13.02 7.43
C ASP A 125 6.86 12.57 6.48
N ALA A 126 7.10 12.46 5.16
CA ALA A 126 6.11 11.99 4.19
C ALA A 126 5.49 10.65 4.60
N VAL A 127 6.29 9.74 5.15
CA VAL A 127 5.84 8.43 5.65
C VAL A 127 4.70 8.58 6.66
N PHE A 128 4.78 9.55 7.58
CA PHE A 128 3.75 9.78 8.60
C PHE A 128 2.47 10.37 8.01
N PHE A 129 2.59 11.28 7.03
CA PHE A 129 1.41 11.81 6.33
C PHE A 129 0.69 10.73 5.51
N ILE A 130 1.44 9.87 4.82
CA ILE A 130 0.88 8.77 4.03
C ILE A 130 0.22 7.72 4.95
N LEU A 131 0.88 7.35 6.06
CA LEU A 131 0.30 6.46 7.08
C LEU A 131 -0.93 7.07 7.73
N GLY A 132 -0.90 8.37 8.08
CA GLY A 132 -2.04 9.08 8.63
C GLY A 132 -3.24 9.06 7.68
N LEU A 133 -3.02 9.30 6.39
CA LEU A 133 -4.04 9.19 5.35
C LEU A 133 -4.59 7.76 5.25
N LEU A 134 -3.70 6.76 5.22
CA LEU A 134 -4.08 5.35 5.18
C LEU A 134 -4.98 4.98 6.37
N PHE A 135 -4.57 5.31 7.59
CA PHE A 135 -5.35 5.02 8.79
C PHE A 135 -6.69 5.77 8.82
N ALA A 136 -6.72 7.03 8.38
CA ALA A 136 -7.96 7.78 8.25
C ALA A 136 -8.94 7.10 7.29
N MET A 137 -8.44 6.63 6.14
CA MET A 137 -9.25 5.92 5.14
C MET A 137 -9.79 4.58 5.67
N VAL A 138 -8.96 3.79 6.37
CA VAL A 138 -9.39 2.58 7.07
C VAL A 138 -10.46 2.91 8.12
N GLY A 139 -10.24 3.94 8.94
CA GLY A 139 -11.19 4.35 9.98
C GLY A 139 -12.56 4.73 9.40
N VAL A 140 -12.58 5.55 8.34
CA VAL A 140 -13.83 5.92 7.64
C VAL A 140 -14.53 4.68 7.08
N PHE A 141 -13.77 3.75 6.49
CA PHE A 141 -14.31 2.49 5.96
C PHE A 141 -14.93 1.62 7.06
N LEU A 142 -14.25 1.44 8.18
CA LEU A 142 -14.74 0.68 9.33
C LEU A 142 -16.04 1.27 9.88
N VAL A 143 -16.10 2.59 10.07
CA VAL A 143 -17.32 3.28 10.54
C VAL A 143 -18.49 3.05 9.57
N ARG A 144 -18.25 3.12 8.25
CA ARG A 144 -19.30 2.84 7.24
C ARG A 144 -19.75 1.38 7.29
N CYS A 145 -18.83 0.43 7.39
CA CYS A 145 -19.15 -0.99 7.49
C CYS A 145 -20.02 -1.30 8.73
N ILE A 146 -19.68 -0.72 9.88
CA ILE A 146 -20.43 -0.90 11.13
C ILE A 146 -21.82 -0.27 11.05
N LYS A 147 -21.95 0.95 10.51
CA LYS A 147 -23.25 1.61 10.36
C LYS A 147 -24.19 0.79 9.47
N GLU A 148 -23.70 0.28 8.35
CA GLU A 148 -24.52 -0.52 7.43
C GLU A 148 -24.94 -1.89 8.03
N SER A 149 -24.11 -2.50 8.87
CA SER A 149 -24.49 -3.75 9.54
C SER A 149 -25.60 -3.53 10.57
N ILE A 150 -25.56 -2.41 11.30
CA ILE A 150 -26.59 -2.02 12.27
C ILE A 150 -27.92 -1.71 11.56
N THR A 151 -27.89 -0.89 10.49
CA THR A 151 -29.10 -0.51 9.76
C THR A 151 -29.82 -1.71 9.14
N LYS A 152 -29.07 -2.68 8.57
CA LYS A 152 -29.69 -3.89 8.02
C LYS A 152 -30.41 -4.70 9.11
N LYS A 153 -29.77 -4.89 10.27
CA LYS A 153 -30.37 -5.60 11.41
C LYS A 153 -31.65 -4.92 11.94
N SER A 154 -31.78 -3.60 11.78
CA SER A 154 -32.98 -2.87 12.21
C SER A 154 -34.16 -3.01 11.24
N ASN A 155 -33.91 -3.40 9.99
CA ASN A 155 -34.93 -3.50 8.93
C ASN A 155 -35.36 -4.94 8.65
N ASP A 156 -34.67 -5.93 9.22
CA ASP A 156 -34.99 -7.37 9.21
C ASP A 156 -35.79 -7.73 10.47
#